data_AF-A0A7W3LPI4-F1
#
_entry.id   AF-A0A7W3LPI4-F1
#
_cell.length_a   1.000
_cell.length_b   1.000
_cell.length_c   1.000
_cell.angle_alpha   90.00
_cell.angle_beta   90.00
_cell.angle_gamma   90.00
#
_symmetry.space_group_name_H-M   'P 1'
#
loop_
_entity.id
_entity.type
_entity.pdbx_description
1 polymer ?
#
loop_
_entity_poly.entity_id
_entity_poly.type
_entity_poly.pdbx_seq_one_letter_code
_entity_poly.pdbx_strand_id
1 'polypeptide(L)'
;MLDTPHAYDLEATSETRTRMISALRALADFLDSHPDIPVGEFSRARLHFIPRTGTADGNAAAIDRIAHTLGVEPTGERTGHYRAVKHFGPASYEAFAIHPDAQADHDARDSYYDAVMP
;
A
#
# COMPACT_ATOMS: atom_id res chain seq x y z
N MET A 1 -2.20 8.51 -29.96
CA MET A 1 -3.16 9.15 -29.04
C MET A 1 -2.89 8.54 -27.68
N LEU A 2 -1.90 9.08 -26.96
CA LEU A 2 -1.45 8.52 -25.69
C LEU A 2 -2.32 9.08 -24.57
N ASP A 3 -2.80 8.15 -23.77
CA ASP A 3 -3.68 8.31 -22.64
C ASP A 3 -3.15 9.35 -21.64
N THR A 4 -4.07 10.09 -21.05
CA THR A 4 -3.77 11.19 -20.12
C THR A 4 -3.17 10.60 -18.84
N PRO A 5 -2.09 11.15 -18.26
CA PRO A 5 -1.65 10.69 -16.95
C PRO A 5 -2.72 11.08 -15.93
N HIS A 6 -3.55 10.12 -15.56
CA HIS A 6 -4.46 10.25 -14.44
C HIS A 6 -3.62 10.44 -13.18
N ALA A 7 -3.44 11.70 -12.79
CA ALA A 7 -2.99 12.10 -11.47
C ALA A 7 -4.07 11.73 -10.44
N TYR A 8 -4.25 10.44 -10.19
CA TYR A 8 -5.10 9.96 -9.10
C TYR A 8 -4.28 9.75 -7.83
N ASP A 9 -4.82 10.34 -6.76
CA ASP A 9 -4.63 10.02 -5.35
C ASP A 9 -3.33 10.47 -4.67
N LEU A 10 -3.23 11.78 -4.44
CA LEU A 10 -2.81 12.25 -3.11
C LEU A 10 -4.01 12.56 -2.20
N GLU A 11 -5.22 12.63 -2.77
CA GLU A 11 -6.47 12.71 -2.01
C GLU A 11 -7.31 11.48 -2.34
N ALA A 12 -7.21 10.43 -1.53
CA ALA A 12 -8.24 9.40 -1.54
C ALA A 12 -9.60 10.12 -1.44
N THR A 13 -10.40 10.04 -2.51
CA THR A 13 -11.66 10.78 -2.58
C THR A 13 -12.48 10.50 -1.32
N SER A 14 -13.15 11.53 -0.78
CA SER A 14 -13.92 11.43 0.47
C SER A 14 -14.80 10.17 0.52
N GLU A 15 -15.36 9.76 -0.63
CA GLU A 15 -16.14 8.54 -0.77
C GLU A 15 -15.32 7.25 -0.62
N THR A 16 -14.18 7.10 -1.32
CA THR A 16 -13.31 5.93 -1.20
C THR A 16 -12.83 5.76 0.24
N ARG A 17 -12.42 6.86 0.86
CA ARG A 17 -12.03 6.88 2.28
C ARG A 17 -13.18 6.44 3.18
N THR A 18 -14.38 6.97 2.96
CA THR A 18 -15.57 6.62 3.74
C THR A 18 -15.92 5.14 3.60
N ARG A 19 -15.94 4.60 2.37
CA ARG A 19 -16.21 3.18 2.11
C ARG A 19 -15.19 2.27 2.80
N MET A 20 -13.90 2.60 2.71
CA MET A 20 -12.84 1.84 3.38
C MET A 20 -13.00 1.84 4.90
N ILE A 21 -13.24 3.01 5.51
CA ILE A 21 -13.46 3.11 6.96
C ILE A 21 -14.68 2.29 7.39
N SER A 22 -15.79 2.36 6.63
CA SER A 22 -16.99 1.57 6.92
C SER A 22 -16.74 0.06 6.82
N ALA A 23 -15.98 -0.39 5.81
CA ALA A 23 -15.64 -1.80 5.65
C ALA A 23 -14.75 -2.32 6.79
N LEU A 24 -13.76 -1.53 7.23
CA LEU A 24 -12.90 -1.90 8.37
C LEU A 24 -13.69 -2.04 9.68
N ARG A 25 -14.66 -1.15 9.92
CA ARG A 25 -15.57 -1.24 11.07
C ARG A 25 -16.44 -2.49 10.98
N ALA A 26 -17.06 -2.73 9.83
CA ALA A 26 -17.89 -3.92 9.62
C ALA A 26 -17.10 -5.22 9.81
N LEU A 27 -15.84 -5.28 9.38
CA LEU A 27 -14.97 -6.44 9.64
C LEU A 27 -14.71 -6.63 11.13
N ALA A 28 -14.43 -5.55 11.87
CA ALA A 28 -14.23 -5.63 13.31
C ALA A 28 -15.49 -6.15 14.02
N ASP A 29 -16.66 -5.60 13.69
CA ASP A 29 -17.95 -6.00 14.26
C ASP A 29 -18.29 -7.47 13.93
N PHE A 30 -17.95 -7.92 12.71
CA PHE A 30 -18.15 -9.30 12.30
C PHE A 30 -17.27 -10.27 13.11
N LEU A 31 -15.99 -9.95 13.31
CA LEU A 31 -15.09 -10.79 14.11
C LEU A 31 -15.48 -10.81 15.60
N ASP A 32 -15.97 -9.69 16.15
CA ASP A 32 -16.46 -9.62 17.54
C ASP A 32 -17.73 -10.47 17.76
N SER A 33 -18.61 -10.52 16.75
CA SER A 33 -19.85 -11.31 16.80
C SER A 33 -19.68 -12.80 16.47
N HIS A 34 -18.52 -13.23 15.97
CA HIS A 34 -18.24 -14.61 15.56
C HIS A 34 -16.96 -15.15 16.23
N PRO A 35 -17.00 -15.43 17.55
CA PRO A 35 -15.82 -15.88 18.31
C PRO A 35 -15.31 -17.28 17.90
N ASP A 36 -16.08 -18.02 17.10
CA ASP A 36 -15.69 -19.27 16.49
C ASP A 36 -14.70 -19.09 15.31
N ILE A 37 -14.59 -17.87 14.77
CA ILE A 37 -13.60 -17.54 13.75
C ILE A 37 -12.25 -17.26 14.42
N PRO A 38 -11.19 -18.05 14.13
CA PRO A 38 -9.92 -17.91 14.80
C PRO A 38 -9.17 -16.64 14.36
N VAL A 39 -8.88 -15.75 15.31
CA VAL A 39 -7.87 -14.69 15.19
C VAL A 39 -6.67 -15.09 16.04
N GLY A 40 -5.68 -15.72 15.40
CA GLY A 40 -4.48 -16.22 16.07
C GLY A 40 -3.42 -15.15 16.33
N GLU A 41 -2.39 -15.52 17.10
CA GLU A 41 -1.24 -14.66 17.44
C GLU A 41 -0.56 -14.05 16.19
N PHE A 42 -0.59 -14.76 15.06
CA PHE A 42 0.03 -14.35 13.81
C PHE A 42 -0.94 -13.69 12.80
N SER A 43 -2.21 -13.52 13.16
CA SER A 43 -3.17 -12.80 12.31
C SER A 43 -2.79 -11.34 12.16
N ARG A 44 -2.88 -10.79 10.95
CA ARG A 44 -2.52 -9.40 10.63
C ARG A 44 -3.57 -8.79 9.70
N ALA A 45 -3.84 -7.49 9.89
CA ALA A 45 -4.62 -6.69 8.96
C ALA A 45 -3.73 -5.58 8.39
N ARG A 46 -3.53 -5.53 7.08
CA ARG A 46 -2.66 -4.54 6.44
C ARG A 46 -3.45 -3.72 5.43
N LEU A 47 -3.44 -2.40 5.60
CA LEU A 47 -3.96 -1.47 4.59
C LEU A 47 -2.79 -0.89 3.81
N HIS A 48 -2.70 -1.28 2.54
CA HIS A 48 -1.64 -0.84 1.64
C HIS A 48 -2.04 0.39 0.82
N PHE A 49 -1.09 1.31 0.65
CA PHE A 49 -1.22 2.47 -0.22
C PHE A 49 0.04 2.65 -1.07
N ILE A 50 -0.14 2.82 -2.38
CA ILE A 50 0.96 3.02 -3.33
C ILE A 50 0.71 4.34 -4.06
N PRO A 51 1.55 5.36 -3.88
CA PRO A 51 1.41 6.62 -4.61
C PRO A 51 1.67 6.41 -6.10
N ARG A 52 0.88 7.09 -6.95
CA ARG A 52 1.00 7.05 -8.41
C ARG A 52 1.20 8.46 -8.98
N THR A 53 2.30 9.10 -8.60
CA THR A 53 2.61 10.47 -9.04
C THR A 53 3.21 10.55 -10.45
N GLY A 54 3.57 9.41 -11.05
CA GLY A 54 4.20 9.32 -12.37
C GLY A 54 5.73 9.48 -12.36
N THR A 55 6.35 9.81 -11.22
CA THR A 55 7.81 9.87 -11.08
C THR A 55 8.29 9.20 -9.79
N ALA A 56 9.53 8.69 -9.80
CA ALA A 56 10.17 8.12 -8.62
C ALA A 56 10.26 9.13 -7.47
N ASP A 57 10.77 10.33 -7.76
CA ASP A 57 10.89 11.41 -6.78
C ASP A 57 9.54 11.87 -6.23
N GLY A 58 8.51 11.95 -7.09
CA GLY A 58 7.15 12.28 -6.67
C GLY A 58 6.57 11.24 -5.72
N ASN A 59 6.81 9.95 -5.99
CA ASN A 59 6.38 8.86 -5.14
C ASN A 59 7.13 8.87 -3.80
N ALA A 60 8.45 9.08 -3.82
CA ALA A 60 9.25 9.20 -2.61
C ALA A 60 8.79 10.39 -1.73
N ALA A 61 8.55 11.55 -2.34
CA ALA A 61 8.01 12.72 -1.65
C ALA A 61 6.59 12.49 -1.09
N ALA A 62 5.77 11.65 -1.74
CA ALA A 62 4.48 11.25 -1.20
C ALA A 62 4.63 10.37 0.06
N ILE A 63 5.58 9.44 0.06
CA ILE A 63 5.91 8.64 1.24
C ILE A 63 6.42 9.54 2.38
N ASP A 64 7.27 10.53 2.10
CA ASP A 64 7.76 11.48 3.12
C ASP A 64 6.61 12.25 3.79
N ARG A 65 5.65 12.75 2.99
CA ARG A 65 4.46 13.43 3.52
C ARG A 65 3.60 12.50 4.39
N ILE A 66 3.38 11.27 3.92
CA ILE A 66 2.60 10.27 4.68
C ILE A 66 3.32 9.91 5.98
N ALA A 67 4.63 9.68 5.95
CA ALA A 67 5.42 9.38 7.13
C ALA A 67 5.30 10.48 8.19
N HIS A 68 5.40 11.75 7.76
CA HIS A 68 5.17 12.90 8.61
C HIS A 68 3.76 12.92 9.23
N THR A 69 2.71 12.69 8.44
CA THR A 69 1.32 12.62 8.96
C THR A 69 1.13 11.45 9.94
N LEU A 70 1.77 10.31 9.69
CA LEU A 70 1.71 9.14 10.57
C LEU A 70 2.57 9.34 11.83
N GLY A 71 3.50 10.29 11.84
CA GLY A 71 4.49 10.47 12.91
C GLY A 71 5.43 9.27 13.01
N VAL A 72 5.93 8.79 11.87
CA VAL A 72 6.90 7.69 11.76
C VAL A 72 8.05 8.10 10.85
N GLU A 73 9.20 7.48 11.04
CA GLU A 73 10.33 7.64 10.11
C GLU A 73 10.15 6.67 8.93
N PRO A 74 10.29 7.14 7.68
CA PRO A 74 10.29 6.23 6.53
C PRO A 74 11.52 5.31 6.55
N THR A 75 11.39 4.14 5.93
CA THR A 75 12.44 3.12 5.86
C THR A 75 12.66 2.66 4.42
N GLY A 76 13.84 2.11 4.15
CA GLY A 76 14.25 1.66 2.83
C GLY A 76 14.92 2.74 2.00
N GLU A 77 15.20 2.43 0.74
CA GLU A 77 15.90 3.32 -0.18
C GLU A 77 14.90 4.07 -1.07
N ARG A 78 15.08 5.38 -1.25
CA ARG A 78 14.21 6.20 -2.13
C ARG A 78 14.23 5.74 -3.60
N THR A 79 15.34 5.11 -4.01
CA THR A 79 15.53 4.50 -5.33
C THR A 79 15.09 3.03 -5.40
N GLY A 80 14.50 2.49 -4.32
CA GLY A 80 14.08 1.10 -4.20
C GLY A 80 12.71 0.97 -3.53
N HIS A 81 12.61 0.10 -2.52
CA HIS A 81 11.39 -0.06 -1.71
C HIS A 81 11.37 0.95 -0.57
N TYR A 82 10.87 2.15 -0.85
CA TYR A 82 10.75 3.21 0.15
C TYR A 82 9.37 3.17 0.81
N ARG A 83 9.30 3.12 2.14
CA ARG A 83 8.02 2.90 2.84
C ARG A 83 7.85 3.64 4.14
N ALA A 84 6.61 3.94 4.49
CA ALA A 84 6.18 4.44 5.79
C ALA A 84 5.14 3.48 6.37
N VAL A 85 5.37 3.02 7.61
CA VAL A 85 4.49 2.04 8.27
C VAL A 85 4.09 2.52 9.65
N LYS A 86 2.79 2.56 9.91
CA LYS A 86 2.22 2.80 11.26
C LYS A 86 1.52 1.54 11.73
N HIS A 87 1.90 1.06 12.91
CA HIS A 87 1.28 -0.09 13.56
C HIS A 87 0.21 0.33 14.57
N PHE A 88 -0.89 -0.43 14.61
CA PHE A 88 -2.00 -0.37 15.56
C PHE A 88 -2.21 -1.78 16.13
N GLY A 89 -1.22 -2.27 16.88
CA GLY A 89 -1.18 -3.68 17.29
C GLY A 89 -1.00 -4.62 16.08
N PRO A 90 -1.89 -5.63 15.88
CA PRO A 90 -1.79 -6.55 14.74
C PRO A 90 -2.22 -5.93 13.40
N ALA A 91 -2.76 -4.71 13.42
CA ALA A 91 -3.11 -3.96 12.23
C ALA A 91 -2.01 -2.95 11.84
N SER A 92 -1.87 -2.65 10.55
CA SER A 92 -0.94 -1.64 10.04
C SER A 92 -1.51 -0.85 8.87
N TYR A 93 -1.10 0.42 8.78
CA TYR A 93 -1.17 1.20 7.55
C TYR A 93 0.23 1.25 6.93
N GLU A 94 0.33 0.84 5.67
CA GLU A 94 1.60 0.66 4.96
C GLU A 94 1.56 1.42 3.64
N ALA A 95 2.26 2.55 3.58
CA ALA A 95 2.49 3.27 2.33
C ALA A 95 3.86 2.92 1.78
N PHE A 96 3.97 2.57 0.50
CA PHE A 96 5.26 2.27 -0.12
C PHE A 96 5.32 2.72 -1.58
N ALA A 97 6.50 3.20 -1.98
CA ALA A 97 6.85 3.52 -3.34
C ALA A 97 7.77 2.40 -3.88
N ILE A 98 7.51 1.99 -5.12
CA ILE A 98 8.38 1.10 -5.89
C ILE A 98 9.00 1.96 -6.99
N HIS A 99 10.33 1.93 -7.09
CA HIS A 99 11.04 2.64 -8.15
C HIS A 99 10.67 2.08 -9.54
N PRO A 100 10.54 2.91 -10.59
CA PRO A 100 10.22 2.45 -11.94
C PRO A 100 11.18 1.38 -12.47
N ASP A 101 12.47 1.48 -12.16
CA ASP A 101 13.45 0.47 -12.57
C ASP A 101 13.21 -0.88 -11.87
N ALA A 102 12.87 -0.86 -10.58
CA ALA A 102 12.49 -2.07 -9.84
C ALA A 102 11.17 -2.65 -10.36
N GLN A 103 10.23 -1.80 -10.80
CA GLN A 103 9.01 -2.23 -11.46
C GLN A 103 9.30 -2.86 -12.82
N ALA A 104 10.16 -2.26 -13.64
CA ALA A 104 10.55 -2.80 -14.95
C ALA A 104 11.27 -4.14 -14.82
N ASP A 105 12.14 -4.29 -13.82
CA ASP A 105 12.80 -5.56 -13.50
C ASP A 105 11.80 -6.62 -13.02
N HIS A 106 10.80 -6.23 -12.23
CA HIS A 106 9.71 -7.12 -11.81
C HIS A 106 8.87 -7.56 -13.01
N ASP A 107 8.41 -6.62 -13.83
CA ASP A 107 7.61 -6.90 -15.02
C ASP A 107 8.39 -7.77 -16.02
N ALA A 108 9.69 -7.52 -16.17
CA ALA A 108 10.59 -8.37 -16.95
C ALA A 108 10.65 -9.79 -16.36
N ARG A 109 10.82 -9.96 -15.05
CA ARG A 109 10.81 -11.30 -14.41
C ARG A 109 9.47 -12.01 -14.56
N ASP A 110 8.36 -11.33 -14.30
CA ASP A 110 7.01 -11.88 -14.45
C ASP A 110 6.73 -12.32 -15.89
N SER A 111 7.25 -11.59 -16.89
CA SER A 111 7.11 -11.97 -18.30
C SER A 111 7.79 -13.30 -18.67
N TYR A 112 8.74 -13.78 -17.85
CA TYR A 112 9.35 -15.09 -18.02
C TYR A 112 8.68 -16.20 -17.19
N TYR A 113 7.78 -15.86 -16.27
CA TYR A 113 7.25 -16.83 -15.30
C TYR A 113 6.45 -17.97 -15.97
N ASP A 114 5.76 -17.68 -17.07
CA ASP A 114 5.04 -18.68 -17.89
C ASP A 114 5.86 -19.18 -19.10
N ALA A 115 7.08 -18.67 -19.31
CA ALA A 115 7.89 -18.96 -20.49
C ALA A 115 8.81 -20.19 -20.31
N VAL A 116 8.92 -20.73 -19.09
CA VAL A 116 9.78 -21.87 -18.78
C VAL A 116 8.94 -22.97 -18.13
N MET A 117 8.69 -24.05 -18.87
CA MET A 117 8.14 -25.30 -18.32
C MET A 117 9.31 -26.16 -17.80
N PRO A 118 9.13 -26.88 -16.66
CA PRO A 118 10.17 -27.72 -16.08
C PRO A 118 10.62 -28.88 -16.99
#